data_AF-A0A1F8LS28-F1
#
_entry.id   AF-A0A1F8LS28-F1
#
_cell.length_a   1.000
_cell.length_b   1.000
_cell.length_c   1.000
_cell.angle_alpha   90.00
_cell.angle_beta   90.00
_cell.angle_gamma   90.00
#
_symmetry.space_group_name_H-M   'P 1'
#
loop_
_entity.id
_entity.type
_entity.pdbx_description
1 polymer ?
#
loop_
_entity_poly.entity_id
_entity_poly.type
_entity_poly.pdbx_seq_one_letter_code
_entity_poly.pdbx_strand_id
1 'polypeptide(L)'
;MTRKEKIEQEVQKTFESFDQVERLKSNPFFYARLKTRIDDLYSKKKKIRGWEFARRVLKPALLLLIIALNIFSATLFFKYRTQDYTNREQLLDFWGQELILNSNQCNPNFLMNE
;
A
#
# COMPACT_ATOMS: atom_id res chain seq x y z
N MET A 1 3.97 69.92 36.81
CA MET A 1 3.42 68.55 36.80
C MET A 1 4.36 67.62 37.55
N THR A 2 3.82 66.88 38.50
CA THR A 2 4.58 65.92 39.30
C THR A 2 4.57 64.53 38.65
N ARG A 3 5.57 63.69 38.96
CA ARG A 3 5.69 62.34 38.37
C ARG A 3 4.45 61.47 38.58
N LYS A 4 3.71 61.70 39.68
CA LYS A 4 2.46 60.99 40.01
C LYS A 4 1.33 61.33 39.04
N GLU A 5 1.11 62.61 38.72
CA GLU A 5 0.07 63.02 37.76
C GLU A 5 0.27 62.40 36.37
N LYS A 6 1.54 62.24 35.95
CA LYS A 6 1.85 61.63 34.66
C LYS A 6 1.49 60.13 34.62
N ILE A 7 1.71 59.44 35.73
CA ILE A 7 1.36 58.02 35.87
C ILE A 7 -0.16 57.86 35.89
N GLU A 8 -0.88 58.70 36.65
CA GLU A 8 -2.35 58.67 36.68
C GLU A 8 -2.96 58.94 35.30
N GLN A 9 -2.40 59.87 34.53
CA GLN A 9 -2.85 60.11 33.16
C GLN A 9 -2.59 58.93 32.21
N GLU A 10 -1.45 58.25 32.33
CA GLU A 10 -1.17 57.06 31.51
C GLU A 10 -2.05 55.86 31.89
N VAL A 11 -2.33 55.70 33.19
CA VAL A 11 -3.27 54.69 33.70
C VAL A 11 -4.67 54.97 33.17
N GLN A 12 -5.14 56.21 33.26
CA GLN A 12 -6.46 56.62 32.76
C GLN A 12 -6.60 56.37 31.26
N LYS A 13 -5.59 56.73 30.45
CA LYS A 13 -5.56 56.46 29.00
C LYS A 13 -5.61 54.96 28.67
N THR A 14 -5.01 54.14 29.52
CA THR A 14 -5.02 52.68 29.35
C THR A 14 -6.41 52.12 29.65
N PHE A 15 -7.08 52.59 30.70
CA PHE A 15 -8.45 52.18 30.98
C PHE A 15 -9.44 52.63 29.89
N GLU A 16 -9.30 53.84 29.37
CA GLU A 16 -10.13 54.35 28.26
C GLU A 16 -9.93 53.56 26.95
N SER A 17 -8.72 53.07 26.69
CA SER A 17 -8.47 52.24 25.50
C SER A 17 -9.08 50.84 25.61
N PHE A 18 -9.24 50.30 26.82
CA PHE A 18 -9.97 49.05 27.07
C PHE A 18 -11.49 49.22 26.95
N ASP A 19 -12.04 50.35 27.37
CA ASP A 19 -13.48 50.64 27.27
C ASP A 19 -13.93 50.88 25.82
N GLN A 20 -13.00 51.33 24.96
CA GLN A 20 -13.18 51.44 23.51
C GLN A 20 -12.95 50.13 22.75
N VAL A 21 -12.62 49.02 23.41
CA VAL A 21 -12.60 47.70 22.79
C VAL A 21 -14.06 47.28 22.58
N GLU A 22 -14.62 47.87 21.54
CA GLU A 22 -15.91 47.63 20.95
C GLU A 22 -16.12 46.12 20.94
N ARG A 23 -17.05 45.65 21.79
CA ARG A 23 -17.45 44.24 21.87
C ARG A 23 -17.67 43.79 20.44
N LEU A 24 -16.75 42.98 19.92
CA LEU A 24 -16.78 42.44 18.57
C LEU A 24 -18.17 41.88 18.34
N LYS A 25 -19.03 42.67 17.68
CA LYS A 25 -20.41 42.31 17.42
C LYS A 25 -20.32 41.04 16.60
N SER A 26 -20.71 39.92 17.20
CA SER A 26 -20.86 38.66 16.50
C SER A 26 -21.71 38.95 15.26
N ASN A 27 -21.07 38.97 14.10
CA ASN A 27 -21.78 39.18 12.86
C ASN A 27 -22.72 37.96 12.71
N PRO A 28 -24.05 38.15 12.67
CA PRO A 28 -25.00 37.03 12.64
C PRO A 28 -24.80 36.11 11.44
N PHE A 29 -24.12 36.59 10.39
CA PHE A 29 -23.77 35.81 9.20
C PHE A 29 -22.36 35.20 9.24
N PHE A 30 -21.59 35.43 10.31
CA PHE A 30 -20.24 34.87 10.46
C PHE A 30 -20.28 33.35 10.41
N TYR A 31 -21.19 32.74 11.16
CA TYR A 31 -21.35 31.29 11.19
C TYR A 31 -21.73 30.74 9.80
N ALA A 32 -22.67 31.38 9.11
CA ALA A 32 -23.06 30.99 7.76
C ALA A 32 -21.88 31.07 6.78
N ARG A 33 -21.15 32.19 6.78
CA ARG A 33 -19.99 32.40 5.90
C ARG A 33 -18.83 31.45 6.22
N LEU A 34 -18.61 31.14 7.50
CA LEU A 34 -17.62 30.15 7.94
C LEU A 34 -18.02 28.75 7.48
N LYS A 35 -19.28 28.36 7.68
CA LYS A 35 -19.84 27.08 7.25
C LYS A 35 -19.70 26.91 5.73
N THR A 36 -20.07 27.92 4.94
CA THR A 36 -19.91 27.89 3.48
C THR A 36 -18.45 27.74 3.06
N ARG A 37 -17.50 28.43 3.72
CA ARG A 37 -16.07 28.26 3.44
C ARG A 37 -15.58 26.85 3.76
N ILE A 38 -16.02 26.28 4.86
CA ILE A 38 -15.68 24.90 5.24
C ILE A 38 -16.26 23.93 4.20
N ASP A 39 -17.54 24.06 3.86
CA ASP A 39 -18.21 23.20 2.88
C ASP A 39 -17.58 23.29 1.49
N ASP A 40 -17.12 24.48 1.07
CA ASP A 40 -16.38 24.67 -0.18
C ASP A 40 -15.02 23.96 -0.16
N LEU A 41 -14.29 24.04 0.96
CA LEU A 41 -13.01 23.34 1.12
C LEU A 41 -13.20 21.81 1.07
N TYR A 42 -14.26 21.28 1.68
CA TYR A 42 -14.58 19.85 1.63
C TYR A 42 -15.16 19.40 0.27
N SER A 43 -15.97 20.23 -0.38
CA SER A 43 -16.56 19.93 -1.70
C SER A 43 -15.52 19.97 -2.82
N LYS A 44 -14.51 20.84 -2.74
CA LYS A 44 -13.39 20.83 -3.68
C LYS A 44 -12.55 19.56 -3.57
N LYS A 45 -12.44 18.94 -2.39
CA LYS A 45 -11.79 17.62 -2.23
C LYS A 45 -12.59 16.46 -2.87
N LYS A 46 -13.90 16.58 -3.02
CA LYS A 46 -14.75 15.53 -3.61
C LYS A 46 -14.78 15.53 -5.14
N LYS A 47 -14.31 16.59 -5.81
CA LYS A 47 -14.34 16.69 -7.28
C LYS A 47 -12.98 16.44 -7.94
N ILE A 48 -12.27 15.37 -7.55
CA ILE A 48 -11.26 14.80 -8.46
C ILE A 48 -12.05 13.98 -9.49
N ARG A 49 -12.46 14.64 -10.58
CA ARG A 49 -13.31 14.08 -11.65
C ARG A 49 -12.79 12.76 -12.25
N GLY A 50 -11.51 12.43 -12.03
CA GLY A 50 -10.89 11.16 -12.40
C GLY A 50 -10.89 10.05 -11.33
N TRP A 51 -11.16 10.34 -10.06
CA TRP A 51 -11.07 9.35 -8.98
C TRP A 51 -12.20 8.32 -9.03
N GLU A 52 -13.41 8.73 -9.43
CA GLU A 52 -14.53 7.79 -9.60
C GLU A 52 -14.35 6.90 -10.84
N PHE A 53 -13.80 7.44 -11.92
CA PHE A 53 -13.46 6.67 -13.12
C PHE A 53 -12.31 5.70 -12.85
N ALA A 54 -11.25 6.16 -12.17
CA ALA A 54 -10.18 5.30 -11.69
C ALA A 54 -10.72 4.22 -10.76
N ARG A 55 -11.62 4.52 -9.82
CA ARG A 55 -12.22 3.50 -8.94
C ARG A 55 -13.06 2.48 -9.70
N ARG A 56 -13.76 2.87 -10.77
CA ARG A 56 -14.63 1.99 -11.56
C ARG A 56 -13.85 1.11 -12.54
N VAL A 57 -12.72 1.59 -13.07
CA VAL A 57 -11.92 0.87 -14.08
C VAL A 57 -10.67 0.20 -13.49
N LEU A 58 -9.96 0.88 -12.59
CA LEU A 58 -8.70 0.37 -12.01
C LEU A 58 -8.94 -0.83 -11.10
N LYS A 59 -10.06 -0.85 -10.36
CA LYS A 59 -10.42 -1.99 -9.49
C LYS A 59 -10.60 -3.30 -10.27
N PRO A 60 -11.47 -3.38 -11.29
CA PRO A 60 -11.61 -4.62 -12.06
C PRO A 60 -10.34 -4.94 -12.86
N ALA A 61 -9.60 -3.95 -13.35
CA ALA A 61 -8.35 -4.18 -14.07
C ALA A 61 -7.28 -4.82 -13.18
N LEU A 62 -7.13 -4.37 -11.92
CA LEU A 62 -6.16 -4.93 -10.98
C LEU A 62 -6.58 -6.36 -10.55
N LEU A 63 -7.88 -6.60 -10.38
CA LEU A 63 -8.40 -7.93 -10.10
C LEU A 63 -8.14 -8.89 -11.27
N LEU A 64 -8.40 -8.46 -12.51
CA LEU A 64 -8.09 -9.23 -13.72
C LEU A 64 -6.60 -9.50 -13.85
N LEU A 65 -5.74 -8.52 -13.53
CA LEU A 65 -4.29 -8.70 -13.53
C LEU A 65 -3.86 -9.78 -12.53
N ILE A 66 -4.40 -9.76 -11.31
CA ILE A 66 -4.11 -10.79 -10.30
C ILE A 66 -4.55 -12.17 -10.79
N ILE A 67 -5.75 -12.27 -11.36
CA ILE A 67 -6.24 -13.55 -11.93
C ILE A 67 -5.33 -14.02 -13.05
N ALA A 68 -4.98 -13.15 -14.00
CA ALA A 68 -4.09 -13.48 -15.11
C ALA A 68 -2.71 -13.96 -14.61
N LEU A 69 -2.16 -13.31 -13.59
CA LEU A 69 -0.87 -13.66 -13.01
C LEU A 69 -0.93 -15.01 -12.27
N ASN A 70 -2.03 -15.31 -11.58
CA ASN A 70 -2.26 -16.62 -10.96
C ASN A 70 -2.39 -17.73 -12.01
N ILE A 71 -3.16 -17.52 -13.08
CA ILE A 71 -3.30 -18.50 -14.17
C ILE A 71 -1.95 -18.71 -14.86
N PHE A 72 -1.22 -17.64 -15.15
CA PHE A 72 0.10 -17.72 -15.76
C PHE A 72 1.09 -18.49 -14.86
N SER A 73 1.13 -18.18 -13.56
CA SER A 73 1.96 -18.90 -12.61
C SER A 73 1.57 -20.38 -12.51
N ALA A 74 0.27 -20.69 -12.45
CA ALA A 74 -0.22 -22.07 -12.43
C ALA A 74 0.18 -22.83 -13.71
N THR A 75 -0.01 -22.25 -14.89
CA THR A 75 0.35 -22.91 -16.15
C THR A 75 1.85 -23.19 -16.26
N LEU A 76 2.71 -22.26 -15.83
CA LEU A 76 4.14 -22.52 -15.71
C LEU A 76 4.43 -23.64 -14.72
N PHE A 77 3.86 -23.58 -13.52
CA PHE A 77 4.06 -24.60 -12.49
C PHE A 77 3.66 -26.01 -12.95
N PHE A 78 2.52 -26.14 -13.62
CA PHE A 78 2.07 -27.42 -14.18
C PHE A 78 2.97 -27.91 -15.32
N LYS A 79 3.43 -27.01 -16.21
CA LYS A 79 4.37 -27.39 -17.28
C LYS A 79 5.69 -27.92 -16.72
N TYR A 80 6.29 -27.20 -15.77
CA TYR A 80 7.55 -27.63 -15.16
C TYR A 80 7.39 -28.94 -14.37
N ARG A 81 6.32 -29.07 -13.56
CA ARG A 81 6.05 -30.34 -12.86
C ARG A 81 5.88 -31.51 -13.82
N THR A 82 5.09 -31.36 -14.89
CA THR A 82 4.81 -32.46 -15.83
C THR A 82 6.09 -32.90 -16.54
N GLN A 83 6.97 -31.96 -16.89
CA GLN A 83 8.27 -32.26 -17.48
C GLN A 83 9.20 -32.98 -16.50
N ASP A 84 9.21 -32.57 -15.23
CA ASP A 84 10.02 -33.22 -14.19
C ASP A 84 9.58 -34.66 -13.90
N TYR A 85 8.29 -34.97 -13.93
CA TYR A 85 7.83 -36.36 -13.75
C TYR A 85 8.27 -37.25 -14.93
N THR A 86 8.07 -36.83 -16.18
CA THR A 86 8.49 -37.62 -17.35
C THR A 86 9.99 -37.85 -17.38
N ASN A 87 10.80 -36.83 -17.08
CA ASN A 87 12.25 -36.96 -17.04
C ASN A 87 12.72 -37.87 -15.90
N ARG A 88 12.07 -37.81 -14.72
CA ARG A 88 12.40 -38.66 -13.57
C ARG A 88 12.12 -40.13 -13.83
N GLU A 89 10.99 -40.47 -14.44
CA GLU A 89 10.66 -41.86 -14.78
C GLU A 89 11.67 -42.43 -15.79
N GLN A 90 12.02 -41.65 -16.83
CA GLN A 90 13.04 -42.06 -17.81
C GLN A 90 14.43 -42.20 -17.19
N LEU A 91 14.81 -41.32 -16.27
CA LEU A 91 16.05 -41.43 -15.52
C LEU A 91 16.05 -42.67 -14.62
N LEU A 92 14.97 -42.94 -13.88
CA LEU A 92 14.88 -44.10 -12.99
C LEU A 92 14.94 -45.41 -13.76
N ASP A 93 14.28 -45.49 -14.93
CA ASP A 93 14.36 -46.67 -15.81
C ASP A 93 15.78 -46.87 -16.36
N PHE A 94 16.44 -45.80 -16.81
CA PHE A 94 17.83 -45.83 -17.26
C PHE A 94 18.78 -46.31 -16.14
N TRP A 95 18.69 -45.75 -14.94
CA TRP A 95 19.51 -46.16 -13.80
C TRP A 95 19.19 -47.59 -13.34
N GLY A 96 17.92 -48.00 -13.39
CA GLY A 96 17.49 -49.35 -13.07
C GLY A 96 18.10 -50.38 -14.03
N GLN A 97 18.09 -50.09 -15.33
CA GLN A 97 18.71 -50.95 -16.35
C GLN A 97 20.23 -51.03 -16.17
N GLU A 98 20.90 -49.91 -15.89
CA GLU A 98 22.34 -49.90 -15.65
C GLU A 98 22.74 -50.75 -14.43
N LEU A 99 21.97 -50.68 -13.34
CA LEU A 99 22.21 -51.49 -12.14
C LEU A 99 22.06 -52.99 -12.41
N ILE A 100 21.08 -53.39 -13.21
CA ILE A 100 20.85 -54.80 -13.59
C ILE A 100 21.97 -55.29 -14.51
N LEU A 101 22.41 -54.48 -15.48
CA LEU A 101 23.51 -54.82 -16.37
C LEU A 101 24.84 -54.95 -15.59
N ASN A 102 25.10 -54.03 -14.65
CA ASN A 102 26.29 -54.06 -13.81
C ASN A 102 26.28 -55.24 -12.80
N SER A 103 25.14 -55.59 -12.22
CA SER A 103 25.05 -56.76 -11.33
C SER A 103 25.36 -58.08 -12.06
N ASN A 104 24.99 -58.17 -13.34
CA ASN A 104 25.24 -59.35 -14.17
C ASN A 104 26.70 -59.46 -14.65
N GLN A 105 27.49 -58.38 -14.54
CA GLN A 105 28.93 -58.38 -14.81
C GLN A 105 29.79 -58.69 -13.57
N CYS A 106 29.19 -58.82 -12.38
CA CYS A 106 29.89 -59.25 -11.19
C CYS A 106 30.17 -60.76 -11.26
N ASN A 107 31.30 -61.13 -11.87
CA ASN A 107 31.80 -62.50 -11.92
C ASN A 107 32.21 -62.95 -10.50
N PRO A 108 31.53 -63.95 -9.89
CA PRO A 108 31.87 -64.40 -8.53
C PRO A 108 33.23 -65.12 -8.44
N ASN A 109 33.90 -65.40 -9.56
CA ASN A 109 35.17 -66.14 -9.59
C ASN A 109 36.43 -65.29 -9.28
N PHE A 110 36.30 -64.05 -8.82
CA PHE A 110 37.45 -63.19 -8.50
C PHE A 110 37.93 -63.29 -7.04
N LEU A 111 37.25 -64.06 -6.18
CA LEU A 111 37.63 -64.26 -4.76
C LEU A 111 38.10 -65.69 -4.43
N MET A 112 38.56 -66.46 -5.41
CA MET A 112 39.25 -67.73 -5.18
C MET A 112 40.46 -67.81 -6.10
N ASN A 113 41.54 -67.11 -5.74
CA ASN A 113 42.92 -67.39 -6.14
C ASN A 113 43.83 -66.61 -5.16
N GLU A 114 43.93 -67.11 -3.93
CA GLU A 114 45.15 -66.99 -3.10
C GLU A 114 45.78 -68.38 -2.99
#